data_AF-A0A2V1BMU3-F1
#
_entry.id   AF-A0A2V1BMU3-F1
#
_cell.length_a   1.000
_cell.length_b   1.000
_cell.length_c   1.000
_cell.angle_alpha   90.00
_cell.angle_beta   90.00
_cell.angle_gamma   90.00
#
_symmetry.space_group_name_H-M   'P 1'
#
loop_
_entity.id
_entity.type
_entity.pdbx_description
1 polymer ?
#
loop_
_entity_poly.entity_id
_entity_poly.type
_entity_poly.pdbx_seq_one_letter_code
_entity_poly.pdbx_strand_id
1 'polypeptide(L)'
;MAIHFTAQNIFDALCTQACRGCGQFGPFLDLFTGYRHCITCVAYSDNLLSITTSSAKREFGLSSKSIRTLPKLLSIPGQYTESERTYQRRISLVRMHSAAAAGSMQQEDSNASCPRTRPPGRRLVQQRGQRLQPPVPHRALRQIDHHGQNPYRYMAMIRLPFLDRRTGSLDWGVSCQACRLAPRDERRGYYNWNTVYSAAGYMEHFQKCEVSQIGRKVVPGYINPLGNKYGSSDAKFLGFLSNFKF
;
A
#
# COMPACT_ATOMS: atom_id res chain seq x y z
N MET A 1 -9.74 -9.75 -18.98
CA MET A 1 -8.88 -8.55 -19.13
C MET A 1 -9.04 -7.69 -17.90
N ALA A 2 -7.94 -7.20 -17.31
CA ALA A 2 -8.02 -6.22 -16.23
C ALA A 2 -8.61 -4.92 -16.81
N ILE A 3 -9.87 -4.63 -16.49
CA ILE A 3 -10.63 -3.48 -17.01
C ILE A 3 -10.06 -2.12 -16.59
N HIS A 4 -9.04 -2.09 -15.73
CA HIS A 4 -8.57 -0.87 -15.08
C HIS A 4 -7.18 -0.40 -15.54
N PHE A 5 -6.36 -1.24 -16.19
CA PHE A 5 -5.05 -0.84 -16.72
C PHE A 5 -4.55 -1.83 -17.78
N THR A 6 -3.71 -1.35 -18.69
CA THR A 6 -3.11 -2.11 -19.80
C THR A 6 -1.77 -2.74 -19.41
N ALA A 7 -1.27 -3.68 -20.23
CA ALA A 7 0.09 -4.20 -20.09
C ALA A 7 1.15 -3.09 -20.16
N GLN A 8 0.92 -2.07 -21.00
CA GLN A 8 1.80 -0.91 -21.09
C GLN A 8 1.85 -0.15 -19.76
N ASN A 9 0.72 0.03 -19.06
CA ASN A 9 0.73 0.70 -17.77
C ASN A 9 1.53 -0.07 -16.71
N ILE A 10 1.48 -1.40 -16.74
CA ILE A 10 2.32 -2.24 -15.85
C ILE A 10 3.79 -2.13 -16.24
N PHE A 11 4.11 -2.09 -17.53
CA PHE A 11 5.47 -1.88 -18.00
C PHE A 11 6.02 -0.50 -17.59
N ASP A 12 5.21 0.56 -17.71
CA ASP A 12 5.58 1.91 -17.26
C ASP A 12 5.79 1.95 -15.75
N ALA A 13 4.97 1.23 -14.98
CA ALA A 13 5.17 1.06 -13.55
C ALA A 13 6.47 0.29 -13.26
N LEU A 14 6.80 -0.79 -13.98
CA LEU A 14 8.10 -1.46 -13.86
C LEU A 14 9.26 -0.49 -14.09
N CYS A 15 9.12 0.42 -15.05
CA CYS A 15 10.14 1.41 -15.41
C CYS A 15 10.10 2.70 -14.57
N THR A 16 9.26 2.77 -13.55
CA THR A 16 9.18 3.91 -12.62
C THR A 16 9.63 3.47 -11.25
N GLN A 17 10.50 4.24 -10.60
CA GLN A 17 11.00 3.91 -9.26
C GLN A 17 10.16 4.57 -8.14
N ALA A 18 9.55 5.71 -8.45
CA ALA A 18 8.91 6.58 -7.48
C ALA A 18 7.52 6.08 -7.04
N CYS A 19 7.25 6.27 -5.75
CA CYS A 19 5.94 6.16 -5.13
C CYS A 19 5.06 7.29 -5.64
N ARG A 20 3.85 6.94 -6.12
CA ARG A 20 2.86 7.90 -6.62
C ARG A 20 2.43 8.94 -5.58
N GLY A 21 2.51 8.60 -4.28
CA GLY A 21 2.06 9.47 -3.19
C GLY A 21 3.13 10.44 -2.68
N CYS A 22 4.39 10.01 -2.55
CA CYS A 22 5.43 10.80 -1.89
C CYS A 22 6.76 10.90 -2.65
N GLY A 23 6.87 10.29 -3.84
CA GLY A 23 8.10 10.33 -4.65
C GLY A 23 9.23 9.39 -4.20
N GLN A 24 9.20 8.90 -2.95
CA GLN A 24 10.19 7.92 -2.43
C GLN A 24 10.12 6.59 -3.18
N PHE A 25 11.10 5.69 -2.98
CA PHE A 25 11.10 4.37 -3.62
C PHE A 25 9.78 3.60 -3.34
N GLY A 26 9.12 3.15 -4.41
CA GLY A 26 7.86 2.41 -4.34
C GLY A 26 8.06 0.91 -4.65
N PRO A 27 8.30 0.03 -3.67
CA PRO A 27 8.49 -1.40 -3.91
C PRO A 27 7.18 -2.16 -4.20
N PHE A 28 6.02 -1.53 -4.02
CA PHE A 28 4.72 -2.18 -4.15
C PHE A 28 3.93 -1.60 -5.32
N LEU A 29 3.36 -2.48 -6.14
CA LEU A 29 2.37 -2.15 -7.15
C LEU A 29 0.96 -2.34 -6.57
N ASP A 30 0.12 -1.32 -6.69
CA ASP A 30 -1.29 -1.39 -6.36
C ASP A 30 -2.07 -2.11 -7.46
N LEU A 31 -2.69 -3.24 -7.12
CA LEU A 31 -3.47 -4.05 -8.04
C LEU A 31 -4.80 -3.40 -8.48
N PHE A 32 -5.25 -2.33 -7.83
CA PHE A 32 -6.42 -1.55 -8.28
C PHE A 32 -6.05 -0.55 -9.38
N THR A 33 -4.89 0.09 -9.29
CA THR A 33 -4.55 1.28 -10.10
C THR A 33 -3.35 1.07 -11.04
N GLY A 34 -2.53 0.06 -10.80
CA GLY A 34 -1.25 -0.12 -11.49
C GLY A 34 -0.18 0.91 -11.08
N TYR A 35 -0.39 1.68 -10.01
CA TYR A 35 0.61 2.63 -9.51
C TYR A 35 1.49 2.04 -8.43
N ARG A 36 2.71 2.59 -8.31
CA ARG A 36 3.66 2.19 -7.27
C ARG A 36 3.47 2.99 -6.00
N HIS A 37 3.66 2.33 -4.86
CA HIS A 37 3.58 2.94 -3.55
C HIS A 37 4.69 2.44 -2.61
N CYS A 38 5.18 3.34 -1.76
CA CYS A 38 6.04 2.99 -0.63
C CYS A 38 5.21 2.38 0.50
N ILE A 39 5.86 1.62 1.40
CA ILE A 39 5.17 0.97 2.52
C ILE A 39 4.40 1.97 3.40
N THR A 40 4.96 3.17 3.60
CA THR A 40 4.37 4.22 4.42
C THR A 40 3.07 4.72 3.79
N CYS A 41 3.07 4.99 2.49
CA CYS A 41 1.83 5.37 1.81
C CYS A 41 0.79 4.24 1.88
N VAL A 42 1.18 2.98 1.67
CA VAL A 42 0.25 1.84 1.80
C VAL A 42 -0.38 1.78 3.19
N ALA A 43 0.43 1.97 4.23
CA ALA A 43 0.00 1.88 5.63
C ALA A 43 -0.91 3.04 6.08
N TYR A 44 -0.72 4.25 5.54
CA TYR A 44 -1.33 5.46 6.10
C TYR A 44 -2.21 6.27 5.12
N SER A 45 -2.13 6.04 3.81
CA SER A 45 -2.96 6.78 2.86
C SER A 45 -4.40 6.28 2.87
N ASP A 46 -5.36 7.17 3.09
CA ASP A 46 -6.79 6.85 3.04
C ASP A 46 -7.22 6.40 1.63
N ASN A 47 -6.57 6.90 0.59
CA ASN A 47 -6.82 6.49 -0.80
C ASN A 47 -6.45 5.02 -1.06
N LEU A 48 -5.56 4.46 -0.24
CA LEU A 48 -5.11 3.07 -0.34
C LEU A 48 -5.78 2.15 0.69
N LEU A 49 -6.75 2.64 1.44
CA LEU A 49 -7.51 1.83 2.36
C LEU A 49 -8.47 0.91 1.59
N SER A 50 -8.25 -0.39 1.74
CA SER A 50 -9.15 -1.43 1.24
C SER A 50 -9.96 -2.04 2.36
N ILE A 51 -11.20 -2.40 2.06
CA ILE A 51 -12.09 -3.12 2.97
C ILE A 51 -12.76 -4.29 2.26
N THR A 52 -13.28 -5.23 3.04
CA THR A 52 -14.06 -6.34 2.49
C THR A 52 -15.36 -5.83 1.87
N THR A 53 -15.89 -6.54 0.87
CA THR A 53 -17.20 -6.21 0.29
C THR A 53 -18.33 -6.27 1.33
N SER A 54 -18.25 -7.14 2.33
CA SER A 54 -19.26 -7.22 3.41
C SER A 54 -19.18 -6.01 4.33
N SER A 55 -17.98 -5.58 4.72
CA SER A 55 -17.76 -4.31 5.43
C SER A 55 -18.28 -3.14 4.60
N ALA A 56 -17.98 -3.08 3.30
CA ALA A 56 -18.46 -1.99 2.44
C ALA A 56 -20.00 -1.90 2.39
N LYS A 57 -20.71 -3.05 2.31
CA LYS A 57 -22.18 -3.08 2.40
C LYS A 57 -22.69 -2.56 3.74
N ARG A 58 -22.07 -3.00 4.83
CA ARG A 58 -22.51 -2.67 6.19
C ARG A 58 -22.24 -1.21 6.53
N GLU A 59 -21.01 -0.75 6.31
CA GLU A 59 -20.58 0.59 6.74
C GLU A 59 -21.09 1.71 5.82
N PHE A 60 -21.35 1.44 4.54
CA PHE A 60 -21.80 2.44 3.56
C PHE A 60 -23.21 2.19 3.01
N GLY A 61 -23.96 1.25 3.60
CA GLY A 61 -25.34 0.95 3.19
C GLY A 61 -25.46 0.46 1.73
N LEU A 62 -24.40 -0.14 1.18
CA LEU A 62 -24.36 -0.46 -0.25
C LEU A 62 -25.25 -1.66 -0.59
N SER A 63 -26.06 -1.50 -1.63
CA SER A 63 -26.82 -2.61 -2.18
C SER A 63 -25.93 -3.64 -2.89
N SER A 64 -26.40 -4.87 -3.03
CA SER A 64 -25.70 -5.88 -3.84
C SER A 64 -25.52 -5.48 -5.31
N LYS A 65 -26.38 -4.60 -5.85
CA LYS A 65 -26.24 -4.05 -7.20
C LYS A 65 -25.07 -3.08 -7.26
N SER A 66 -24.99 -2.16 -6.31
CA SER A 66 -23.92 -1.13 -6.24
C SER A 66 -22.55 -1.75 -5.99
N ILE A 67 -22.45 -2.77 -5.14
CA ILE A 67 -21.18 -3.48 -4.93
C ILE A 67 -20.66 -4.14 -6.23
N ARG A 68 -21.54 -4.53 -7.15
CA ARG A 68 -21.13 -5.15 -8.43
C ARG A 68 -20.54 -4.12 -9.40
N THR A 69 -20.85 -2.84 -9.26
CA THR A 69 -20.31 -1.78 -10.12
C THR A 69 -18.94 -1.29 -9.65
N LEU A 70 -18.57 -1.57 -8.41
CA LEU A 70 -17.27 -1.19 -7.86
C LEU A 70 -16.14 -2.07 -8.42
N PRO A 71 -14.95 -1.49 -8.67
CA PRO A 71 -13.72 -2.25 -8.85
C PRO A 71 -13.50 -3.17 -7.65
N LYS A 72 -13.36 -4.48 -7.92
CA LYS A 72 -13.10 -5.50 -6.91
C LYS A 72 -11.77 -6.15 -7.16
N LEU A 73 -11.04 -6.39 -6.08
CA LEU A 73 -9.86 -7.22 -6.08
C LEU A 73 -10.13 -8.49 -5.27
N LEU A 74 -9.71 -9.63 -5.79
CA LEU A 74 -9.70 -10.88 -5.04
C LEU A 74 -8.29 -11.08 -4.47
N SER A 75 -8.16 -11.10 -3.14
CA SER A 75 -6.86 -11.23 -2.50
C SER A 75 -6.21 -12.58 -2.81
N ILE A 76 -4.89 -12.63 -2.65
CA ILE A 76 -4.13 -13.87 -2.65
C ILE A 76 -4.11 -14.40 -1.19
N PRO A 77 -4.03 -15.72 -0.97
CA PRO A 77 -3.75 -16.25 0.36
C PRO A 77 -2.33 -15.91 0.82
N GLY A 78 -2.13 -15.68 2.11
CA GLY A 78 -0.80 -15.42 2.65
C GLY A 78 -0.78 -14.68 3.97
N GLN A 79 0.42 -14.29 4.39
CA GLN A 79 0.67 -13.45 5.55
C GLN A 79 0.99 -12.03 5.08
N TYR A 80 0.31 -11.05 5.65
CA TYR A 80 0.29 -9.68 5.14
C TYR A 80 0.73 -8.62 6.15
N THR A 81 0.91 -9.00 7.42
CA THR A 81 1.29 -8.09 8.51
C THR A 81 2.23 -8.81 9.47
N GLU A 82 2.80 -8.07 10.42
CA GLU A 82 3.66 -8.62 11.48
C GLU A 82 2.91 -9.52 12.48
N SER A 83 1.58 -9.53 12.46
CA SER A 83 0.75 -10.32 13.39
C SER A 83 0.84 -11.85 13.21
N GLU A 84 1.71 -12.34 12.31
CA GLU A 84 1.88 -13.75 11.89
C GLU A 84 0.58 -14.43 11.38
N ARG A 85 -0.52 -13.66 11.29
CA ARG A 85 -1.81 -14.15 10.88
C ARG A 85 -1.79 -14.53 9.40
N THR A 86 -2.14 -15.79 9.14
CA THR A 86 -2.22 -16.34 7.79
C THR A 86 -3.66 -16.33 7.28
N TYR A 87 -3.87 -15.83 6.07
CA TYR A 87 -5.16 -15.80 5.40
C TYR A 87 -5.20 -16.87 4.32
N GLN A 88 -5.91 -17.96 4.58
CA GLN A 88 -5.97 -19.10 3.65
C GLN A 88 -7.00 -18.91 2.53
N ARG A 89 -8.06 -18.12 2.79
CA ARG A 89 -9.14 -17.88 1.82
C ARG A 89 -8.89 -16.57 1.08
N ARG A 90 -9.27 -16.55 -0.19
CA ARG A 90 -9.31 -15.33 -0.98
C ARG A 90 -10.44 -14.42 -0.50
N ILE A 91 -10.15 -13.15 -0.31
CA ILE A 91 -11.07 -12.15 0.23
C ILE A 91 -11.40 -11.14 -0.87
N SER A 92 -12.69 -10.84 -1.07
CA SER A 92 -13.10 -9.80 -2.01
C SER A 92 -12.98 -8.43 -1.35
N LEU A 93 -12.11 -7.60 -1.92
CA LEU A 93 -11.77 -6.27 -1.46
C LEU A 93 -12.26 -5.21 -2.43
N VAL A 94 -12.61 -4.04 -1.89
CA VAL A 94 -12.90 -2.80 -2.61
C VAL A 94 -12.14 -1.65 -1.97
N ARG A 95 -11.86 -0.60 -2.74
CA ARG A 95 -11.35 0.66 -2.18
C ARG A 95 -12.43 1.31 -1.34
N MET A 96 -12.08 1.69 -0.12
CA MET A 96 -13.01 2.33 0.80
C MET A 96 -13.53 3.64 0.23
N HIS A 97 -12.66 4.45 -0.38
CA HIS A 97 -13.06 5.69 -1.03
C HIS A 97 -14.12 5.47 -2.13
N SER A 98 -13.96 4.44 -2.96
CA SER A 98 -14.96 4.09 -3.99
C SER A 98 -16.28 3.61 -3.38
N ALA A 99 -16.22 2.86 -2.28
CA ALA A 99 -17.41 2.41 -1.57
C ALA A 99 -18.18 3.58 -0.92
N ALA A 100 -17.46 4.51 -0.29
CA ALA A 100 -18.05 5.70 0.31
C ALA A 100 -18.75 6.58 -0.73
N ALA A 101 -18.08 6.84 -1.86
CA ALA A 101 -18.67 7.61 -2.96
C ALA A 101 -19.94 6.96 -3.53
N ALA A 102 -19.95 5.63 -3.69
CA ALA A 102 -21.14 4.91 -4.13
C ALA A 102 -22.29 4.98 -3.10
N GLY A 103 -21.97 4.96 -1.81
CA GLY A 103 -22.98 5.07 -0.74
C GLY A 103 -23.69 6.41 -0.75
N SER A 104 -22.94 7.50 -0.95
CA SER A 104 -23.50 8.84 -1.08
C SER A 104 -24.46 8.95 -2.28
N MET A 105 -24.08 8.42 -3.45
CA MET A 105 -24.93 8.48 -4.64
C MET A 105 -26.25 7.70 -4.50
N GLN A 106 -26.25 6.56 -3.79
CA GLN A 106 -27.48 5.79 -3.57
C GLN A 106 -28.51 6.50 -2.68
N GLN A 107 -28.04 7.30 -1.72
CA GLN A 107 -28.92 8.07 -0.84
C GLN A 107 -29.61 9.20 -1.62
N GLU A 108 -28.91 9.82 -2.56
CA GLU A 108 -29.48 10.85 -3.45
C GLU A 108 -30.57 10.26 -4.37
N ASP A 109 -30.32 9.11 -4.99
CA ASP A 109 -31.31 8.44 -5.86
C ASP A 109 -32.57 8.00 -5.09
N SER A 110 -32.40 7.59 -3.83
CA SER A 110 -33.51 7.19 -2.95
C SER A 110 -34.35 8.41 -2.50
N ASN A 111 -33.70 9.55 -2.28
CA ASN A 111 -34.38 10.81 -1.90
C ASN A 111 -34.99 11.55 -3.11
N ALA A 112 -34.59 11.23 -4.34
CA ALA A 112 -35.13 11.82 -5.56
C ALA A 112 -36.47 11.22 -6.03
N SER A 113 -37.01 10.19 -5.33
CA SER A 113 -38.32 9.60 -5.61
C SER A 113 -39.43 10.20 -4.75
N CYS A 114 -39.77 11.48 -4.97
CA CYS A 114 -41.09 12.07 -4.66
C CYS A 114 -41.36 13.28 -5.60
N PRO A 115 -42.63 13.60 -5.94
CA PRO A 115 -43.00 14.04 -7.28
C PRO A 115 -42.64 15.49 -7.64
N ARG A 116 -42.27 15.64 -8.92
CA ARG A 116 -42.01 16.89 -9.64
C ARG A 116 -43.20 17.86 -9.56
N THR A 117 -42.91 19.09 -9.17
CA THR A 117 -43.55 20.29 -9.73
C THR A 117 -42.48 21.10 -10.48
N ARG A 118 -42.81 21.62 -11.65
CA ARG A 118 -41.91 22.38 -12.56
C ARG A 118 -42.71 23.53 -13.21
N PRO A 119 -42.09 24.57 -13.80
CA PRO A 119 -41.59 25.82 -13.17
C PRO A 119 -42.18 27.10 -13.84
N PRO A 120 -41.67 28.34 -13.60
CA PRO A 120 -40.69 28.89 -14.56
C PRO A 120 -39.64 29.88 -13.99
N GLY A 121 -38.47 29.97 -14.63
CA GLY A 121 -37.53 31.09 -14.47
C GLY A 121 -36.10 30.81 -14.94
N ARG A 122 -35.71 31.40 -16.08
CA ARG A 122 -34.38 31.32 -16.72
C ARG A 122 -33.27 31.98 -15.86
N ARG A 123 -32.05 31.42 -15.84
CA ARG A 123 -30.88 31.90 -16.61
C ARG A 123 -29.54 31.21 -16.27
N LEU A 124 -28.79 31.06 -17.35
CA LEU A 124 -27.35 30.97 -17.59
C LEU A 124 -26.47 29.81 -17.10
N VAL A 125 -25.62 29.45 -18.06
CA VAL A 125 -24.72 28.33 -18.22
C VAL A 125 -23.33 28.67 -17.66
N GLN A 126 -22.75 27.68 -16.97
CA GLN A 126 -21.32 27.36 -16.76
C GLN A 126 -20.39 28.36 -16.05
N GLN A 127 -19.66 27.85 -15.06
CA GLN A 127 -18.31 27.33 -15.31
C GLN A 127 -17.93 26.18 -14.36
N ARG A 128 -17.15 25.25 -14.93
CA ARG A 128 -16.69 23.97 -14.39
C ARG A 128 -15.75 24.15 -13.20
N GLY A 129 -16.25 23.93 -11.98
CA GLY A 129 -15.44 23.69 -10.80
C GLY A 129 -15.07 22.21 -10.69
N GLN A 130 -13.81 21.91 -10.39
CA GLN A 130 -13.31 20.58 -10.06
C GLN A 130 -14.24 19.91 -9.04
N ARG A 131 -14.69 18.68 -9.32
CA ARG A 131 -15.47 17.85 -8.39
C ARG A 131 -14.58 17.53 -7.18
N LEU A 132 -14.59 18.41 -6.19
CA LEU A 132 -14.08 18.10 -4.86
C LEU A 132 -14.87 16.89 -4.36
N GLN A 133 -14.16 15.79 -4.16
CA GLN A 133 -14.73 14.55 -3.65
C GLN A 133 -15.38 14.86 -2.29
N PRO A 134 -16.62 14.39 -2.03
CA PRO A 134 -17.25 14.63 -0.73
C PRO A 134 -16.37 14.00 0.37
N PRO A 135 -16.07 14.74 1.45
CA PRO A 135 -15.24 14.22 2.52
C PRO A 135 -15.96 13.06 3.19
N VAL A 136 -15.37 11.87 3.08
CA VAL A 136 -15.83 10.68 3.81
C VAL A 136 -15.74 11.01 5.31
N PRO A 137 -16.78 10.76 6.12
CA PRO A 137 -16.74 11.09 7.54
C PRO A 137 -15.56 10.40 8.24
N HIS A 138 -14.56 11.22 8.57
CA HIS A 138 -13.23 10.82 9.07
C HIS A 138 -13.25 9.90 10.31
N ARG A 139 -14.39 9.84 11.01
CA ARG A 139 -14.57 9.17 12.30
C ARG A 139 -14.77 7.65 12.19
N ALA A 140 -15.47 7.17 11.16
CA ALA A 140 -15.64 5.72 10.93
C ALA A 140 -14.34 5.07 10.42
N LEU A 141 -13.52 5.83 9.67
CA LEU A 141 -12.24 5.40 9.10
C LEU A 141 -11.26 4.91 10.18
N ARG A 142 -11.10 5.70 11.26
CA ARG A 142 -10.08 5.44 12.29
C ARG A 142 -10.36 4.22 13.16
N GLN A 143 -11.63 3.86 13.36
CA GLN A 143 -11.98 2.75 14.25
C GLN A 143 -11.70 1.38 13.62
N ILE A 144 -11.70 1.29 12.28
CA ILE A 144 -11.57 0.01 11.55
C ILE A 144 -10.18 -0.12 10.92
N ASP A 145 -9.48 0.98 10.66
CA ASP A 145 -8.29 0.93 9.83
C ASP A 145 -7.07 0.32 10.52
N HIS A 146 -6.74 0.62 11.78
CA HIS A 146 -5.50 0.14 12.42
C HIS A 146 -4.19 0.36 11.61
N HIS A 147 -4.23 1.21 10.56
CA HIS A 147 -3.13 1.59 9.68
C HIS A 147 -2.24 0.41 9.26
N GLY A 148 -0.95 0.48 9.57
CA GLY A 148 0.05 -0.52 9.16
C GLY A 148 -0.21 -1.93 9.69
N GLN A 149 -1.13 -2.12 10.64
CA GLN A 149 -1.53 -3.45 11.14
C GLN A 149 -2.74 -4.03 10.42
N ASN A 150 -3.34 -3.30 9.48
CA ASN A 150 -4.48 -3.80 8.72
C ASN A 150 -4.05 -4.57 7.47
N PRO A 151 -4.34 -5.87 7.42
CA PRO A 151 -3.92 -6.76 6.34
C PRO A 151 -4.53 -6.35 4.99
N TYR A 152 -5.72 -5.75 4.98
CA TYR A 152 -6.43 -5.44 3.75
C TYR A 152 -5.73 -4.37 2.91
N ARG A 153 -4.94 -3.50 3.56
CA ARG A 153 -4.07 -2.53 2.85
C ARG A 153 -3.01 -3.22 1.99
N TYR A 154 -2.40 -4.28 2.52
CA TYR A 154 -1.33 -5.01 1.85
C TYR A 154 -1.83 -6.12 0.92
N MET A 155 -3.00 -6.69 1.17
CA MET A 155 -3.63 -7.67 0.25
C MET A 155 -3.93 -7.10 -1.14
N ALA A 156 -3.95 -5.77 -1.28
CA ALA A 156 -4.10 -5.06 -2.54
C ALA A 156 -2.79 -4.75 -3.26
N MET A 157 -1.66 -5.18 -2.68
CA MET A 157 -0.33 -4.83 -3.13
C MET A 157 0.43 -6.07 -3.56
N ILE A 158 1.27 -5.94 -4.59
CA ILE A 158 2.27 -6.94 -4.96
C ILE A 158 3.65 -6.30 -5.00
N ARG A 159 4.67 -7.02 -4.55
CA ARG A 159 6.05 -6.54 -4.66
C ARG A 159 6.47 -6.52 -6.12
N LEU A 160 7.07 -5.43 -6.55
CA LEU A 160 7.49 -5.23 -7.94
C LEU A 160 8.87 -4.55 -7.99
N PRO A 161 9.84 -5.05 -8.78
CA PRO A 161 11.14 -4.39 -8.93
C PRO A 161 11.02 -3.13 -9.79
N PHE A 162 12.02 -2.25 -9.69
CA PHE A 162 12.27 -1.23 -10.71
C PHE A 162 13.15 -1.84 -11.80
N LEU A 163 12.75 -1.69 -13.06
CA LEU A 163 13.52 -2.09 -14.24
C LEU A 163 14.20 -0.85 -14.82
N ASP A 164 15.54 -0.84 -14.79
CA ASP A 164 16.32 0.13 -15.55
C ASP A 164 16.30 -0.27 -17.03
N ARG A 165 15.57 0.50 -17.84
CA ARG A 165 15.43 0.25 -19.29
C ARG A 165 16.75 0.30 -20.05
N ARG A 166 17.72 1.08 -19.58
CA ARG A 166 19.00 1.27 -20.28
C ARG A 166 19.91 0.08 -20.06
N THR A 167 19.90 -0.49 -18.85
CA THR A 167 20.81 -1.59 -18.47
C THR A 167 20.13 -2.95 -18.44
N GLY A 168 18.79 -3.01 -18.45
CA GLY A 168 18.02 -4.23 -18.23
C GLY A 168 18.04 -4.72 -16.78
N SER A 169 18.61 -3.95 -15.85
CA SER A 169 18.80 -4.38 -14.46
C SER A 169 17.55 -4.20 -13.62
N LEU A 170 17.38 -5.06 -12.62
CA LEU A 170 16.28 -5.02 -11.66
C LEU A 170 16.74 -4.54 -10.28
N ASP A 171 16.12 -3.48 -9.77
CA ASP A 171 16.30 -2.99 -8.41
C ASP A 171 15.06 -3.35 -7.56
N TRP A 172 15.25 -4.28 -6.63
CA TRP A 172 14.21 -4.70 -5.68
C TRP A 172 14.12 -3.82 -4.43
N GLY A 173 15.01 -2.84 -4.34
CA GLY A 173 15.24 -2.01 -3.17
C GLY A 173 15.81 -2.79 -1.98
N VAL A 174 16.26 -2.03 -0.98
CA VAL A 174 16.89 -2.56 0.23
C VAL A 174 16.28 -1.92 1.47
N SER A 175 16.22 -2.68 2.57
CA SER A 175 15.79 -2.19 3.88
C SER A 175 16.95 -2.20 4.86
N CYS A 176 16.93 -1.30 5.84
CA CYS A 176 17.99 -1.23 6.83
C CYS A 176 17.81 -2.28 7.93
N GLN A 177 18.61 -3.34 7.88
CA GLN A 177 18.54 -4.42 8.86
C GLN A 177 18.96 -3.98 10.28
N ALA A 178 19.83 -2.98 10.38
CA ALA A 178 20.20 -2.39 11.66
C ALA A 178 19.02 -1.68 12.32
N CYS A 179 18.24 -0.88 11.56
CA CYS A 179 16.99 -0.29 12.07
C CYS A 179 15.96 -1.33 12.50
N ARG A 180 15.97 -2.51 11.86
CA ARG A 180 15.05 -3.59 12.19
C ARG A 180 15.39 -4.30 13.50
N LEU A 181 16.68 -4.56 13.73
CA LEU A 181 17.12 -5.41 14.83
C LEU A 181 17.53 -4.65 16.09
N ALA A 182 17.92 -3.38 15.96
CA ALA A 182 18.44 -2.65 17.09
C ALA A 182 17.37 -2.32 18.14
N PRO A 183 17.77 -2.17 19.41
CA PRO A 183 16.91 -1.65 20.46
C PRO A 183 16.26 -0.34 20.04
N ARG A 184 14.98 -0.19 20.36
CA ARG A 184 14.22 1.03 20.07
C ARG A 184 14.64 2.13 21.04
N ASP A 185 15.61 2.93 20.63
CA ASP A 185 16.07 4.12 21.34
C ASP A 185 15.85 5.34 20.45
N GLU A 186 14.88 6.20 20.83
CA GLU A 186 14.48 7.38 20.07
C GLU A 186 15.62 8.39 19.90
N ARG A 187 16.64 8.36 20.78
CA ARG A 187 17.78 9.28 20.75
C ARG A 187 18.78 8.98 19.63
N ARG A 188 18.73 7.80 19.01
CA ARG A 188 19.72 7.31 18.02
C ARG A 188 19.26 7.41 16.56
N GLY A 189 18.26 8.25 16.28
CA GLY A 189 17.77 8.46 14.92
C GLY A 189 17.07 7.22 14.36
N TYR A 190 16.00 6.78 15.00
CA TYR A 190 15.21 5.65 14.54
C TYR A 190 14.45 5.99 13.25
N TYR A 191 14.69 5.21 12.19
CA TYR A 191 13.91 5.25 10.95
C TYR A 191 12.99 4.04 10.88
N ASN A 192 11.83 4.19 10.23
CA ASN A 192 10.93 3.08 10.02
C ASN A 192 11.64 1.95 9.26
N TRP A 193 11.88 0.82 9.93
CA TRP A 193 12.61 -0.33 9.42
C TRP A 193 11.89 -1.08 8.29
N ASN A 194 10.58 -0.88 8.15
CA ASN A 194 9.81 -1.38 7.02
C ASN A 194 10.08 -0.58 5.73
N THR A 195 10.75 0.58 5.82
CA THR A 195 11.10 1.39 4.65
C THR A 195 12.04 0.64 3.72
N VAL A 196 11.69 0.63 2.44
CA VAL A 196 12.52 0.09 1.35
C VAL A 196 13.02 1.27 0.54
N TYR A 197 14.33 1.31 0.33
CA TYR A 197 15.03 2.36 -0.38
C TYR A 197 15.55 1.85 -1.72
N SER A 198 15.74 2.76 -2.68
CA SER A 198 16.67 2.51 -3.79
C SER A 198 18.10 2.38 -3.26
N ALA A 199 19.02 1.89 -4.09
CA ALA A 199 20.44 1.88 -3.72
C ALA A 199 20.95 3.28 -3.31
N ALA A 200 20.65 4.31 -4.10
CA ALA A 200 21.02 5.70 -3.80
C ALA A 200 20.35 6.21 -2.51
N GLY A 201 19.04 6.00 -2.36
CA GLY A 201 18.29 6.42 -1.17
C GLY A 201 18.76 5.70 0.10
N TYR A 202 19.23 4.46 -0.02
CA TYR A 202 19.81 3.74 1.11
C TYR A 202 21.12 4.37 1.56
N MET A 203 21.95 4.85 0.63
CA MET A 203 23.20 5.53 0.99
C MET A 203 22.92 6.83 1.75
N GLU A 204 21.91 7.60 1.34
CA GLU A 204 21.46 8.79 2.07
C GLU A 204 20.94 8.44 3.48
N HIS A 205 20.18 7.35 3.60
CA HIS A 205 19.74 6.84 4.89
C HIS A 205 20.92 6.40 5.78
N PHE A 206 21.87 5.65 5.21
CA PHE A 206 23.03 5.11 5.93
C PHE A 206 23.89 6.21 6.55
N GLN A 207 24.04 7.35 5.88
CA GLN A 207 24.76 8.52 6.41
C GLN A 207 24.12 9.09 7.69
N LYS A 208 22.81 8.89 7.88
CA LYS A 208 22.04 9.41 9.02
C LYS A 208 21.67 8.35 10.05
N CYS A 209 21.91 7.07 9.76
CA CYS A 209 21.54 5.97 10.63
C CYS A 209 22.73 5.53 11.50
N GLU A 210 22.82 6.10 12.71
CA GLU A 210 23.87 5.76 13.68
C GLU A 210 23.94 4.25 13.95
N VAL A 211 22.78 3.62 14.07
CA VAL A 211 22.67 2.17 14.29
C VAL A 211 23.29 1.37 13.14
N SER A 212 23.05 1.75 11.89
CA SER A 212 23.64 1.09 10.73
C SER A 212 25.15 1.33 10.65
N GLN A 213 25.62 2.49 11.10
CA GLN A 213 27.05 2.82 11.17
C GLN A 213 27.76 2.01 12.26
N ILE A 214 27.14 1.85 13.44
CA ILE A 214 27.62 0.94 14.50
C ILE A 214 27.69 -0.49 13.95
N GLY A 215 26.60 -0.97 13.34
CA GLY A 215 26.54 -2.28 12.69
C GLY A 215 27.70 -2.50 11.71
N ARG A 216 27.96 -1.55 10.80
CA ARG A 216 29.08 -1.64 9.86
C ARG A 216 30.45 -1.74 10.55
N LYS A 217 30.67 -1.05 11.67
CA LYS A 217 31.95 -1.08 12.40
C LYS A 217 32.20 -2.43 13.07
N VAL A 218 31.14 -3.08 13.57
CA VAL A 218 31.26 -4.34 14.31
C VAL A 218 31.26 -5.57 13.40
N VAL A 219 30.54 -5.53 12.27
CA VAL A 219 30.36 -6.68 11.34
C VAL A 219 31.67 -7.35 10.91
N PRO A 220 32.77 -6.65 10.57
CA PRO A 220 34.04 -7.30 10.23
C PRO A 220 34.58 -8.25 11.32
N GLY A 221 34.28 -8.00 12.59
CA GLY A 221 34.66 -8.89 13.70
C GLY A 221 33.83 -10.18 13.79
N TYR A 222 32.71 -10.27 13.06
CA TYR A 222 31.82 -11.43 13.03
C TYR A 222 31.86 -12.19 11.70
N ILE A 223 32.47 -11.62 10.65
CA ILE A 223 32.69 -12.33 9.38
C ILE A 223 34.01 -13.09 9.53
N ASN A 224 33.92 -14.38 9.85
CA ASN A 224 35.08 -15.26 9.91
C ASN A 224 35.50 -15.61 8.45
N PRO A 225 36.68 -15.19 7.97
CA PRO A 225 37.07 -15.38 6.57
C PRO A 225 37.42 -16.83 6.22
N LEU A 226 37.56 -17.71 7.22
CA LEU A 226 37.87 -19.12 7.04
C LEU A 226 36.58 -19.94 7.23
N GLY A 227 36.02 -20.37 6.10
CA GLY A 227 34.84 -21.23 6.10
C GLY A 227 35.09 -22.50 6.90
N ASN A 228 34.31 -22.70 7.95
CA ASN A 228 34.12 -24.03 8.51
C ASN A 228 32.62 -24.35 8.54
N LYS A 229 32.25 -25.35 7.74
CA LYS A 229 30.92 -25.94 7.68
C LYS A 229 30.67 -26.71 8.96
N TYR A 230 30.12 -26.10 10.00
CA TYR A 230 29.48 -26.85 11.08
C TYR A 230 28.27 -26.10 11.64
N GLY A 231 27.11 -26.75 11.52
CA GLY A 231 26.08 -26.74 12.55
C GLY A 231 25.27 -25.47 12.73
N SER A 232 24.20 -25.35 11.93
CA SER A 232 22.85 -25.01 12.39
C SER A 232 22.76 -24.18 13.70
N SER A 233 22.89 -22.87 13.59
CA SER A 233 22.13 -21.98 14.47
C SER A 233 21.32 -21.03 13.60
N ASP A 234 20.03 -20.95 13.93
CA ASP A 234 18.96 -20.22 13.23
C ASP A 234 19.27 -18.72 13.09
N ALA A 235 20.16 -18.35 12.18
CA ALA A 235 20.12 -17.04 11.54
C ALA A 235 19.01 -17.04 10.48
N LYS A 236 17.77 -17.37 10.88
CA LYS A 236 16.57 -17.07 10.09
C LYS A 236 16.36 -15.56 10.12
N PHE A 237 17.22 -14.86 9.37
CA PHE A 237 17.07 -13.47 8.98
C PHE A 237 15.92 -13.37 7.99
N LEU A 238 14.70 -13.60 8.47
CA LEU A 238 13.52 -13.45 7.67
C LEU A 238 12.65 -12.33 8.21
N GLY A 239 12.52 -11.27 7.43
CA GLY A 239 11.60 -10.17 7.66
C GLY A 239 10.43 -10.20 6.74
N PHE A 240 9.54 -9.24 6.97
CA PHE A 240 8.39 -8.96 6.16
C PHE A 240 8.66 -9.01 4.63
N LEU A 241 9.89 -8.74 4.20
CA LEU A 241 10.35 -8.79 2.80
C LEU A 241 10.94 -10.12 2.32
N SER A 242 11.29 -11.05 3.20
CA SER A 242 11.86 -12.35 2.81
C SER A 242 10.83 -13.48 2.79
N ASN A 243 9.61 -13.21 3.27
CA ASN A 243 8.49 -14.15 3.21
C ASN A 243 7.66 -14.03 1.93
N PHE A 244 7.97 -13.06 1.05
CA PHE A 244 7.54 -13.12 -0.36
C PHE A 244 8.52 -13.99 -1.15
N LYS A 245 8.60 -15.27 -0.77
CA LYS A 245 9.03 -16.31 -1.69
C LYS A 245 7.84 -16.60 -2.61
N PHE A 246 8.03 -16.47 -3.92
CA PHE A 246 7.18 -17.20 -4.86
C PHE A 246 7.41 -18.69 -4.67
#